data_AF-J3L8S1-F1
#
_entry.id   AF-J3L8S1-F1
#
_cell.length_a   1.000
_cell.length_b   1.000
_cell.length_c   1.000
_cell.angle_alpha   90.00
_cell.angle_beta   90.00
_cell.angle_gamma   90.00
#
_symmetry.space_group_name_H-M   'P 1'
#
loop_
_entity.id
_entity.type
_entity.pdbx_description
1 polymer ?
#
loop_
_entity_poly.entity_id
_entity_poly.type
_entity_poly.pdbx_seq_one_letter_code
_entity_poly.pdbx_strand_id
1 'polypeptide(L)'
;MQMIADQFNQTKHMYTDRIFAEILIRNEASKIQGLQRTINRYLNQTKSTSTPEKEDESCVQKWRSEATTLGKKIEAIEAYKSKLLGECLGSCSVQELKELEMQLQKSLCNIRQRKEVNLLKENMVLRDQYCKAAATAGDDDRHNMDVETELMIGRPGTST
;
A
#
# COMPACT_ATOMS: atom_id res chain seq x y z
N MET A 1 -59.74 -2.06 61.60
CA MET A 1 -59.31 -3.26 60.84
C MET A 1 -58.51 -2.88 59.60
N GLN A 2 -59.01 -2.02 58.70
CA GLN A 2 -58.29 -1.61 57.47
C GLN A 2 -56.89 -1.04 57.71
N MET A 3 -56.76 -0.08 58.63
CA MET A 3 -55.46 0.57 58.96
C MET A 3 -54.39 -0.43 59.44
N ILE A 4 -54.78 -1.50 60.13
CA ILE A 4 -53.85 -2.53 60.61
C ILE A 4 -53.39 -3.42 59.45
N ALA A 5 -54.31 -3.76 58.54
CA ALA A 5 -53.98 -4.52 57.34
C ALA A 5 -53.05 -3.72 56.41
N ASP A 6 -53.29 -2.42 56.25
CA ASP A 6 -52.46 -1.53 55.43
C ASP A 6 -51.04 -1.42 56.00
N GLN A 7 -50.91 -1.26 57.32
CA GLN A 7 -49.61 -1.19 57.99
C GLN A 7 -48.86 -2.52 57.98
N PHE A 8 -49.56 -3.65 58.12
CA PHE A 8 -48.98 -4.97 57.94
C PHE A 8 -48.49 -5.19 56.50
N ASN A 9 -49.27 -4.79 55.51
CA ASN A 9 -48.90 -4.89 54.09
C ASN A 9 -47.72 -3.97 53.75
N GLN A 10 -47.68 -2.76 54.28
CA GLN A 10 -46.58 -1.83 54.10
C GLN A 10 -45.29 -2.37 54.73
N THR A 11 -45.38 -2.92 55.94
CA THR A 11 -44.25 -3.56 56.63
C THR A 11 -43.76 -4.78 55.84
N LYS A 12 -44.69 -5.61 55.35
CA LYS A 12 -44.38 -6.77 54.50
C LYS A 12 -43.64 -6.34 53.23
N HIS A 13 -44.12 -5.32 52.53
CA HIS A 13 -43.50 -4.80 51.30
C HIS A 13 -42.08 -4.28 51.57
N MET A 14 -41.89 -3.55 52.67
CA MET A 14 -40.59 -3.05 53.10
C MET A 14 -39.59 -4.20 53.37
N TYR A 15 -40.02 -5.28 54.03
CA TYR A 15 -39.16 -6.45 54.26
C TYR A 15 -38.85 -7.20 52.95
N THR A 16 -39.83 -7.37 52.06
CA THR A 16 -39.60 -8.07 50.78
C THR A 16 -38.64 -7.31 49.87
N ASP A 17 -38.78 -5.98 49.78
CA ASP A 17 -37.88 -5.15 48.96
C ASP A 17 -36.46 -5.20 49.49
N ARG A 18 -36.28 -5.13 50.82
CA ARG A 18 -34.97 -5.24 51.47
C ARG A 18 -34.30 -6.59 51.19
N ILE A 19 -35.05 -7.68 51.36
CA ILE A 19 -34.52 -9.03 51.09
C ILE A 19 -34.15 -9.17 49.61
N PHE A 20 -34.98 -8.65 48.71
CA PHE A 20 -34.71 -8.71 47.27
C PHE A 20 -33.45 -7.92 46.90
N ALA A 21 -33.27 -6.71 47.46
CA ALA A 21 -32.08 -5.90 47.25
C ALA A 21 -30.80 -6.61 47.76
N GLU A 22 -30.83 -7.23 48.95
CA GLU A 22 -29.70 -7.98 49.49
C GLU A 22 -29.32 -9.18 48.61
N ILE A 23 -30.32 -9.91 48.09
CA ILE A 23 -30.11 -11.03 47.16
C ILE A 23 -29.51 -10.55 45.85
N LEU A 24 -30.01 -9.43 45.30
CA LEU A 24 -29.55 -8.87 44.04
C LEU A 24 -28.08 -8.43 44.13
N ILE A 25 -27.73 -7.69 45.19
CA ILE A 25 -26.36 -7.25 45.47
C ILE A 25 -25.42 -8.46 45.59
N ARG A 26 -25.84 -9.52 46.30
CA ARG A 26 -25.03 -10.74 46.46
C ARG A 26 -24.80 -11.44 45.12
N ASN A 27 -25.83 -11.51 44.26
CA ASN A 27 -25.72 -12.11 42.93
C ASN A 27 -24.74 -11.33 42.05
N GLU A 28 -24.85 -10.01 42.05
CA GLU A 28 -23.96 -9.15 41.26
C GLU A 28 -22.51 -9.20 41.76
N ALA A 29 -22.29 -9.18 43.07
CA ALA A 29 -20.97 -9.39 43.67
C ALA A 29 -20.35 -10.74 43.26
N SER A 30 -21.15 -11.81 43.19
CA SER A 30 -20.71 -13.13 42.71
C SER A 30 -20.25 -13.10 41.25
N LYS A 31 -20.98 -12.39 40.37
CA LYS A 31 -20.59 -12.19 38.96
C LYS A 31 -19.27 -11.42 38.85
N ILE A 32 -19.12 -10.33 39.62
CA ILE A 32 -17.89 -9.54 39.66
C ILE A 32 -16.72 -10.40 40.12
N GLN A 33 -16.91 -11.22 41.16
CA GLN A 33 -15.87 -12.13 41.65
C GLN A 33 -15.46 -13.18 40.59
N GLY A 34 -16.42 -13.71 39.82
CA GLY A 34 -16.16 -14.61 38.69
C GLY A 34 -15.34 -13.97 37.56
N LEU A 35 -15.66 -12.71 37.21
CA LEU A 35 -14.89 -11.92 36.24
C LEU A 35 -13.48 -11.65 36.76
N GLN A 36 -13.33 -11.22 38.01
CA GLN A 36 -12.03 -10.98 38.63
C GLN A 36 -11.16 -12.24 38.64
N ARG A 37 -11.73 -13.42 38.97
CA ARG A 37 -11.01 -14.71 38.87
C ARG A 37 -10.54 -15.00 37.44
N THR A 38 -11.42 -14.75 36.46
CA THR A 38 -11.10 -14.96 35.04
C THR A 38 -9.97 -14.03 34.59
N ILE A 39 -10.06 -12.73 34.91
CA ILE A 39 -9.03 -11.73 34.61
C ILE A 39 -7.69 -12.12 35.26
N ASN A 40 -7.71 -12.44 36.56
CA ASN A 40 -6.50 -12.83 37.29
C ASN A 40 -5.87 -14.09 36.72
N ARG A 41 -6.67 -15.07 36.28
CA ARG A 41 -6.15 -16.28 35.62
C ARG A 41 -5.43 -15.93 34.32
N TYR A 42 -5.97 -15.06 33.47
CA TYR A 42 -5.30 -14.64 32.24
C TYR A 42 -4.02 -13.84 32.52
N LEU A 43 -4.07 -12.89 33.46
CA LEU A 43 -2.90 -12.13 33.89
C LEU A 43 -1.81 -13.02 34.50
N ASN A 44 -2.20 -14.05 35.24
CA ASN A 44 -1.25 -14.99 35.82
C ASN A 44 -0.72 -15.97 34.78
N GLN A 45 -1.51 -16.36 33.77
CA GLN A 45 -0.99 -17.16 32.65
C GLN A 45 0.10 -16.39 31.89
N THR A 46 -0.10 -15.10 31.61
CA THR A 46 0.94 -14.26 31.00
C THR A 46 2.12 -13.98 31.92
N LYS A 47 1.99 -14.12 33.25
CA LYS A 47 3.10 -13.97 34.21
C LYS A 47 3.82 -15.29 34.52
N SER A 48 3.11 -16.41 34.50
CA SER A 48 3.65 -17.75 34.80
C SER A 48 4.35 -18.39 33.61
N THR A 49 4.01 -17.99 32.38
CA THR A 49 4.80 -18.34 31.18
C THR A 49 5.94 -17.35 30.92
N SER A 50 6.19 -16.44 31.86
CA SER A 50 7.04 -15.29 31.65
C SER A 50 8.18 -15.29 32.65
N THR A 51 9.36 -15.55 32.14
CA THR A 51 10.61 -14.89 32.54
C THR A 51 10.45 -13.40 32.19
N PRO A 52 9.88 -12.54 33.06
CA PRO A 52 9.01 -11.44 32.61
C PRO A 52 9.66 -10.13 32.23
N GLU A 53 10.97 -9.99 32.33
CA GLU A 53 11.60 -8.69 32.08
C GLU A 53 12.62 -8.74 30.95
N LYS A 54 13.30 -9.88 30.74
CA LYS A 54 14.41 -9.94 29.77
C LYS A 54 13.98 -10.34 28.37
N GLU A 55 12.95 -11.17 28.22
CA GLU A 55 12.57 -11.71 26.90
C GLU A 55 11.61 -10.78 26.15
N ASP A 56 10.64 -10.17 26.83
CA ASP A 56 9.66 -9.27 26.22
C ASP A 56 10.26 -7.89 25.90
N GLU A 57 11.08 -7.32 26.80
CA GLU A 57 11.87 -6.11 26.49
C GLU A 57 12.90 -6.36 25.39
N SER A 58 13.57 -7.52 25.38
CA SER A 58 14.53 -7.88 24.31
C SER A 58 13.84 -8.01 22.96
N CYS A 59 12.66 -8.63 22.90
CA CYS A 59 11.87 -8.74 21.68
C CYS A 59 11.46 -7.35 21.16
N VAL A 60 10.90 -6.51 22.03
CA VAL A 60 10.52 -5.14 21.67
C VAL A 60 11.74 -4.32 21.25
N GLN A 61 12.86 -4.44 21.94
CA GLN A 61 14.10 -3.73 21.62
C GLN A 61 14.69 -4.20 20.29
N LYS A 62 14.62 -5.50 19.98
CA LYS A 62 15.00 -6.06 18.68
C LYS A 62 14.14 -5.49 17.54
N TRP A 63 12.83 -5.40 17.71
CA TRP A 63 11.98 -4.79 16.68
C TRP A 63 12.22 -3.30 16.53
N ARG A 64 12.52 -2.58 17.62
CA ARG A 64 12.91 -1.16 17.56
C ARG A 64 14.22 -0.96 16.82
N SER A 65 15.23 -1.80 17.08
CA SER A 65 16.52 -1.71 16.38
C SER A 65 16.39 -2.10 14.91
N GLU A 66 15.58 -3.12 14.60
CA GLU A 66 15.27 -3.53 13.23
C GLU A 66 14.54 -2.40 12.48
N ALA A 67 13.51 -1.81 13.08
CA ALA A 67 12.79 -0.68 12.49
C ALA A 67 13.72 0.52 12.23
N THR A 68 14.61 0.84 13.17
CA THR A 68 15.60 1.90 13.00
C THR A 68 16.57 1.57 11.86
N THR A 69 17.00 0.32 11.76
CA THR A 69 17.90 -0.15 10.71
C THR A 69 17.25 -0.08 9.33
N LEU A 70 15.98 -0.48 9.23
CA LEU A 70 15.21 -0.36 7.99
C LEU A 70 14.99 1.10 7.60
N GLY A 71 14.69 1.98 8.56
CA GLY A 71 14.58 3.42 8.31
C GLY A 71 15.85 4.01 7.68
N LYS A 72 17.03 3.71 8.27
CA LYS A 72 18.32 4.14 7.72
C LYS A 72 18.59 3.58 6.32
N LYS A 73 18.18 2.34 6.03
CA LYS A 73 18.30 1.75 4.69
C LYS A 73 17.44 2.47 3.67
N ILE A 74 16.21 2.83 4.03
CA ILE A 74 15.30 3.61 3.17
C ILE A 74 15.92 4.97 2.86
N GLU A 75 16.34 5.71 3.89
CA GLU A 75 17.00 7.01 3.73
C GLU A 75 18.24 6.93 2.82
N ALA A 76 19.08 5.90 2.99
CA ALA A 76 20.25 5.69 2.14
C ALA A 76 19.88 5.41 0.67
N ILE A 77 18.83 4.62 0.42
CA ILE A 77 18.33 4.33 -0.93
C ILE A 77 17.76 5.60 -1.56
N GLU A 78 16.99 6.39 -0.81
CA GLU A 78 16.40 7.64 -1.29
C GLU A 78 17.46 8.68 -1.61
N ALA A 79 18.47 8.83 -0.74
CA ALA A 79 19.60 9.71 -0.99
C ALA A 79 20.38 9.29 -2.25
N TYR A 80 20.64 7.99 -2.43
CA TYR A 80 21.30 7.49 -3.63
C TYR A 80 20.45 7.68 -4.90
N LYS A 81 19.13 7.48 -4.80
CA LYS A 81 18.18 7.75 -5.89
C LYS A 81 18.22 9.22 -6.31
N SER A 82 18.16 10.16 -5.35
CA SER A 82 18.27 11.60 -5.64
C SER A 82 19.59 11.92 -6.35
N LYS A 83 20.72 11.34 -5.93
CA LYS A 83 22.00 11.47 -6.63
C LYS A 83 21.93 10.97 -8.09
N LEU A 84 21.30 9.81 -8.35
CA LEU A 84 21.09 9.31 -9.71
C LEU A 84 20.20 10.22 -10.56
N LEU A 85 19.31 10.99 -9.95
CA LEU A 85 18.48 12.00 -10.60
C LEU A 85 19.21 13.34 -10.82
N GLY A 86 20.46 13.45 -10.37
CA GLY A 86 21.27 14.65 -10.51
C GLY A 86 21.09 15.67 -9.37
N GLU A 87 20.43 15.28 -8.29
CA GLU A 87 20.21 16.13 -7.11
C GLU A 87 21.36 15.96 -6.10
N CYS A 88 21.61 16.99 -5.28
CA CYS A 88 22.55 16.92 -4.13
C CYS A 88 23.97 16.43 -4.47
N LEU A 89 24.45 16.69 -5.70
CA LEU A 89 25.78 16.23 -6.15
C LEU A 89 26.96 17.01 -5.52
N GLY A 90 26.71 18.19 -4.95
CA GLY A 90 27.76 19.05 -4.38
C GLY A 90 28.53 18.43 -3.22
N SER A 91 27.99 17.40 -2.56
CA SER A 91 28.66 16.66 -1.49
C SER A 91 29.30 15.34 -1.96
N CYS A 92 29.21 15.01 -3.24
CA CYS A 92 29.75 13.76 -3.78
C CYS A 92 31.25 13.91 -4.10
N SER A 93 32.01 12.87 -3.79
CA SER A 93 33.39 12.75 -4.23
C SER A 93 33.49 12.47 -5.73
N VAL A 94 34.66 12.72 -6.32
CA VAL A 94 34.92 12.43 -7.74
C VAL A 94 34.72 10.95 -8.06
N GLN A 95 35.07 10.06 -7.13
CA GLN A 95 34.90 8.62 -7.32
C GLN A 95 33.42 8.23 -7.34
N GLU A 96 32.62 8.74 -6.39
CA GLU A 96 31.17 8.51 -6.37
C GLU A 96 30.49 9.04 -7.64
N LEU A 97 30.89 10.22 -8.13
CA LEU A 97 30.35 10.78 -9.37
C LEU A 97 30.63 9.89 -10.59
N LYS A 98 31.84 9.34 -10.71
CA LYS A 98 32.20 8.39 -11.78
C LYS A 98 31.38 7.11 -11.70
N GLU A 99 31.13 6.60 -10.50
CA GLU A 99 30.30 5.41 -10.30
C GLU A 99 28.85 5.66 -10.71
N LEU A 100 28.29 6.82 -10.33
CA LEU A 100 26.95 7.25 -10.74
C LEU A 100 26.85 7.36 -12.28
N GLU A 101 27.82 8.01 -12.92
CA GLU A 101 27.90 8.14 -14.38
C GLU A 101 27.90 6.77 -15.07
N MET A 102 28.76 5.85 -14.62
CA MET A 102 28.85 4.51 -15.18
C MET A 102 27.52 3.74 -15.04
N GLN A 103 26.85 3.84 -13.88
CA GLN A 103 25.56 3.19 -13.66
C GLN A 103 24.47 3.77 -14.58
N LEU A 104 24.43 5.10 -14.74
CA LEU A 104 23.50 5.77 -15.64
C LEU A 104 23.76 5.39 -17.10
N GLN A 105 25.01 5.41 -17.54
CA GLN A 105 25.37 5.02 -18.91
C GLN A 105 24.96 3.56 -19.20
N LYS A 106 25.25 2.64 -18.28
CA LYS A 106 24.90 1.22 -18.43
C LYS A 106 23.38 1.03 -18.51
N SER A 107 22.63 1.65 -17.61
CA SER A 107 21.17 1.52 -17.59
C SER A 107 20.52 2.14 -18.84
N LEU A 108 21.02 3.29 -19.31
CA LEU A 108 20.56 3.92 -20.55
C LEU A 108 20.84 3.04 -21.77
N CYS A 109 22.04 2.45 -21.86
CA CYS A 109 22.38 1.51 -22.93
C CYS A 109 21.37 0.34 -22.97
N ASN A 110 21.12 -0.29 -21.82
CA ASN A 110 20.15 -1.39 -21.70
C ASN A 110 18.72 -0.97 -22.05
N ILE A 111 18.29 0.25 -21.69
CA ILE A 111 16.96 0.77 -22.04
C ILE A 111 16.86 1.00 -23.55
N ARG A 112 17.86 1.64 -24.15
CA ARG A 112 17.90 1.92 -25.59
C ARG A 112 17.88 0.63 -26.40
N GLN A 113 18.72 -0.34 -26.05
CA GLN A 113 18.77 -1.65 -26.70
C GLN A 113 17.41 -2.37 -26.64
N ARG A 114 16.76 -2.39 -25.46
CA ARG A 114 15.42 -3.00 -25.34
C ARG A 114 14.38 -2.29 -26.18
N LYS A 115 14.39 -0.94 -26.19
CA LYS A 115 13.46 -0.15 -27.01
C LYS A 115 13.67 -0.39 -28.50
N GLU A 116 14.91 -0.45 -28.95
CA GLU A 116 15.26 -0.74 -30.34
C GLU A 116 14.76 -2.12 -30.76
N VAL A 117 15.05 -3.16 -29.97
CA VAL A 117 14.57 -4.53 -30.26
C VAL A 117 13.04 -4.58 -30.32
N ASN A 118 12.35 -3.93 -29.40
CA ASN A 118 10.89 -3.93 -29.38
C ASN A 118 10.30 -3.18 -30.59
N LEU A 119 10.87 -2.02 -30.93
CA LEU A 119 10.44 -1.23 -32.09
C LEU A 119 10.67 -1.99 -33.40
N LEU A 120 11.81 -2.67 -33.54
CA LEU A 120 12.10 -3.51 -34.70
C LEU A 120 11.10 -4.66 -34.84
N LYS A 121 10.75 -5.33 -33.73
CA LYS A 121 9.73 -6.38 -33.71
C LYS A 121 8.36 -5.86 -34.15
N GLU A 122 7.94 -4.72 -33.61
CA GLU A 122 6.65 -4.10 -33.98
C GLU A 122 6.63 -3.71 -35.47
N ASN A 123 7.69 -3.10 -35.97
CA ASN A 123 7.82 -2.75 -37.39
C ASN A 123 7.77 -3.98 -38.30
N MET A 124 8.39 -5.08 -37.90
CA MET A 124 8.35 -6.34 -38.65
C MET A 124 6.91 -6.90 -38.70
N VAL A 125 6.18 -6.89 -37.59
CA VAL A 125 4.78 -7.34 -37.54
C VAL A 125 3.88 -6.44 -38.40
N LEU A 126 4.03 -5.12 -38.30
CA LEU A 126 3.28 -4.18 -39.12
C LEU A 126 3.55 -4.43 -40.61
N ARG A 127 4.82 -4.57 -41.03
CA ARG A 127 5.18 -4.88 -42.42
C ARG A 127 4.55 -6.17 -42.92
N ASP A 128 4.56 -7.23 -42.10
CA ASP A 128 3.89 -8.50 -42.44
C ASP A 128 2.37 -8.32 -42.63
N GLN A 129 1.72 -7.53 -41.77
CA GLN A 129 0.29 -7.20 -41.93
C GLN A 129 0.02 -6.41 -43.22
N TYR A 130 0.84 -5.40 -43.54
CA TYR A 130 0.71 -4.65 -44.79
C TYR A 130 0.90 -5.53 -46.03
N CYS A 131 1.86 -6.46 -46.02
CA CYS A 131 2.04 -7.43 -47.11
C CYS A 131 0.83 -8.36 -47.26
N LYS A 132 0.25 -8.83 -46.15
CA LYS A 132 -0.96 -9.67 -46.17
C LYS A 132 -2.19 -8.92 -46.69
N ALA A 133 -2.36 -7.66 -46.30
CA ALA A 133 -3.45 -6.82 -46.80
C ALA A 133 -3.33 -6.53 -48.31
N ALA A 134 -2.10 -6.35 -48.82
CA ALA A 134 -1.87 -6.14 -50.25
C ALA A 134 -2.19 -7.39 -51.09
N ALA A 135 -1.92 -8.59 -50.57
CA ALA A 135 -2.23 -9.86 -51.26
C ALA A 135 -3.74 -10.16 -51.34
N THR A 136 -4.56 -9.59 -50.44
CA THR A 136 -6.02 -9.77 -50.43
C THR A 136 -6.79 -8.76 -51.28
N ALA A 137 -6.11 -7.76 -51.86
CA ALA A 137 -6.73 -6.72 -52.69
C ALA A 137 -6.61 -6.98 -54.22
N GLY A 138 -6.15 -8.17 -54.61
CA GLY A 138 -5.78 -8.51 -55.99
C GLY A 138 -6.86 -9.11 -56.90
N ASP A 139 -8.15 -9.07 -56.54
CA ASP A 139 -9.26 -9.57 -57.38
C ASP A 139 -10.42 -8.55 -57.49
N ASP A 140 -10.12 -7.26 -57.71
CA ASP A 140 -11.14 -6.27 -58.11
C ASP A 140 -10.69 -5.54 -59.38
N ASP A 141 -11.32 -5.90 -60.49
CA ASP A 141 -11.12 -5.43 -61.86
C ASP A 141 -11.58 -3.96 -62.00
N ARG A 142 -10.88 -3.04 -61.34
CA ARG A 142 -11.19 -1.61 -61.39
C ARG A 142 -10.56 -0.99 -62.64
N HIS A 143 -11.43 -0.63 -63.58
CA HIS A 143 -11.10 0.23 -64.71
C HIS A 143 -10.58 1.58 -64.19
N ASN A 144 -9.26 1.73 -64.15
CA ASN A 144 -8.59 2.96 -63.77
C ASN A 144 -8.71 3.96 -64.94
N MET A 145 -9.58 4.96 -64.80
CA MET A 145 -9.60 6.12 -65.70
C MET A 145 -8.59 7.11 -65.16
N ASP A 146 -7.48 7.29 -65.87
CA ASP A 146 -6.51 8.34 -65.54
C ASP A 146 -7.21 9.70 -65.63
N VAL A 147 -7.43 10.34 -64.49
CA VAL A 147 -7.92 11.72 -64.40
C VAL A 147 -6.73 12.64 -64.22
N GLU A 148 -6.38 13.34 -65.28
CA GLU A 148 -5.33 14.37 -65.26
C GLU A 148 -5.81 15.56 -64.41
N THR A 149 -5.15 15.79 -63.29
CA THR A 149 -5.43 16.94 -62.41
C THR A 149 -4.27 17.92 -62.51
N GLU A 150 -4.54 19.12 -63.02
CA GLU A 150 -3.55 20.18 -63.17
C GLU A 150 -3.26 20.84 -61.82
N LEU A 151 -2.00 20.77 -61.36
CA LEU A 151 -1.57 21.33 -60.08
C LEU A 151 -1.08 22.78 -60.27
N MET A 152 -1.93 23.75 -59.97
CA MET A 152 -1.58 25.18 -60.02
C MET A 152 -0.88 25.64 -58.73
N ILE A 153 0.46 25.55 -58.69
CA ILE A 153 1.27 26.14 -57.62
C ILE A 153 1.48 27.63 -57.93
N GLY A 154 0.75 28.51 -57.25
CA GLY A 154 0.93 29.96 -57.35
C GLY A 154 2.34 30.41 -56.92
N ARG A 155 2.85 31.49 -57.53
CA ARG A 155 4.16 32.05 -57.17
C ARG A 155 4.11 32.58 -55.72
N PRO A 156 5.13 32.32 -54.88
CA PRO A 156 5.22 32.92 -53.55
C PRO A 156 5.24 34.44 -53.65
N GLY A 157 4.38 35.11 -52.89
CA GLY A 157 4.38 36.56 -52.79
C GLY A 157 5.71 37.06 -52.25
N THR A 158 6.31 38.02 -52.93
CA THR A 158 7.44 38.77 -52.35
C THR A 158 6.81 39.86 -51.48
N SER A 159 6.94 39.72 -50.16
CA SER A 159 6.63 40.81 -49.24
C SER A 159 7.65 41.91 -49.44
N THR A 160 7.23 43.00 -50.07
CA THR A 160 7.90 44.31 -50.01
C THR A 160 7.51 45.04 -48.74
#